data_AF-A0A7C5TAP4-F1
#
_entry.id   AF-A0A7C5TAP4-F1
#
_cell.length_a   1.000
_cell.length_b   1.000
_cell.length_c   1.000
_cell.angle_alpha   90.00
_cell.angle_beta   90.00
_cell.angle_gamma   90.00
#
_symmetry.space_group_name_H-M   'P 1'
#
loop_
_entity.id
_entity.type
_entity.pdbx_description
1 polymer ?
#
loop_
_entity_poly.entity_id
_entity_poly.type
_entity_poly.pdbx_seq_one_letter_code
_entity_poly.pdbx_strand_id
1 'polypeptide(L)'
;MEVGRILISLIHYPVYVLGPGKRVGLWTQGCSIRCPGCMSKHTWDFDIRKAMKIEQAARILKGFPCDRLTISGGEPFDQADALFELLNLIRKHFKDILVYTGYKMEYLIRKYKKHLSLIDALVDGRFLEGLESEYAYKGSDNQRLFVLNKDLSDRYYEWMQKKKDKTLQVIKAEDKIYLIGIPYQEHASKFSYEI
;
A
#
# COMPACT_ATOMS: atom_id res chain seq x y z
N MET A 1 16.53 -11.10 6.64
CA MET A 1 16.40 -9.69 7.11
C MET A 1 16.93 -9.65 8.53
N GLU A 2 17.63 -8.58 8.89
CA GLU A 2 18.05 -8.36 10.28
C GLU A 2 16.80 -8.24 11.17
N VAL A 3 16.79 -8.93 12.31
CA VAL A 3 15.65 -8.90 13.25
C VAL A 3 15.35 -7.45 13.67
N GLY A 4 14.08 -7.07 13.74
CA GLY A 4 13.66 -5.72 14.16
C GLY A 4 13.73 -4.64 13.08
N ARG A 5 13.87 -5.01 11.80
CA ARG A 5 13.90 -4.06 10.67
C ARG A 5 12.88 -4.38 9.60
N ILE A 6 12.41 -3.32 8.95
CA ILE A 6 11.52 -3.35 7.80
C ILE A 6 12.14 -2.53 6.67
N LEU A 7 12.10 -3.07 5.45
CA LEU A 7 12.52 -2.37 4.24
C LEU A 7 11.38 -1.46 3.79
N ILE A 8 11.62 -0.15 3.75
CA ILE A 8 10.62 0.86 3.41
C ILE A 8 11.15 1.72 2.25
N SER A 9 10.42 1.76 1.15
CA SER A 9 10.76 2.59 -0.01
C SER A 9 10.51 4.07 0.28
N LEU A 10 9.31 4.37 0.82
CA LEU A 10 8.80 5.72 1.06
C LEU A 10 7.82 5.73 2.24
N ILE A 11 7.85 6.80 3.04
CA ILE A 11 6.75 7.20 3.93
C ILE A 11 6.39 8.63 3.53
N HIS A 12 5.11 8.91 3.32
CA HIS A 12 4.67 10.23 2.92
C HIS A 12 3.33 10.62 3.53
N TYR A 13 3.17 11.91 3.81
CA TYR A 13 1.91 12.54 4.18
C TYR A 13 1.91 13.97 3.63
N PRO A 14 0.78 14.46 3.10
CA PRO A 14 -0.50 13.77 2.94
C PRO A 14 -0.60 12.93 1.66
N VAL A 15 -1.39 11.85 1.70
CA VAL A 15 -1.78 11.04 0.53
C VAL A 15 -3.30 11.10 0.35
N TYR A 16 -3.76 11.40 -0.87
CA TYR A 16 -5.20 11.57 -1.18
C TYR A 16 -5.79 10.55 -2.14
N VAL A 17 -4.95 9.72 -2.77
CA VAL A 17 -5.34 8.91 -3.94
C VAL A 17 -5.23 7.40 -3.72
N LEU A 18 -4.91 6.96 -2.49
CA LEU A 18 -4.76 5.56 -2.12
C LEU A 18 -5.61 5.20 -0.90
N GLY A 19 -6.91 5.37 -1.02
CA GLY A 19 -7.89 5.06 0.03
C GLY A 19 -8.76 6.27 0.39
N PRO A 20 -9.81 6.07 1.19
CA PRO A 20 -10.72 7.14 1.55
C PRO A 20 -10.03 8.26 2.36
N GLY A 21 -10.28 9.51 1.94
CA GLY A 21 -9.84 10.72 2.62
C GLY A 21 -8.32 10.96 2.58
N LYS A 22 -7.86 11.89 3.43
CA LYS A 22 -6.44 12.17 3.64
C LYS A 22 -5.81 11.10 4.52
N ARG A 23 -4.66 10.55 4.10
CA ARG A 23 -3.98 9.41 4.76
C ARG A 23 -2.47 9.64 4.84
N VAL A 24 -1.81 8.93 5.75
CA VAL A 24 -0.37 8.65 5.70
C VAL A 24 -0.18 7.47 4.73
N GLY A 25 0.83 7.51 3.88
CA GLY A 25 1.23 6.39 3.03
C GLY A 25 2.56 5.79 3.48
N LEU A 26 2.63 4.46 3.51
CA LEU A 26 3.87 3.69 3.65
C LEU A 26 3.97 2.70 2.49
N TRP A 27 5.11 2.71 1.81
CA TRP A 27 5.43 1.76 0.75
C TRP A 27 6.58 0.88 1.21
N THR A 28 6.36 -0.44 1.31
CA THR A 28 7.46 -1.36 1.62
C THR A 28 8.41 -1.50 0.42
N GLN A 29 9.63 -1.94 0.66
CA GLN A 29 10.63 -2.24 -0.36
C GLN A 29 10.85 -3.75 -0.42
N GLY A 30 10.87 -4.31 -1.63
CA GLY A 30 10.94 -5.76 -1.87
C GLY A 30 9.58 -6.31 -2.31
N CYS A 31 9.56 -7.01 -3.44
CA CYS A 31 8.37 -7.71 -3.94
C CYS A 31 8.80 -8.94 -4.74
N SER A 32 8.45 -10.12 -4.24
CA SER A 32 8.68 -11.41 -4.90
C SER A 32 7.73 -11.65 -6.09
N ILE A 33 6.60 -10.93 -6.13
CA ILE A 33 5.52 -11.16 -7.11
C ILE A 33 5.88 -10.60 -8.50
N ARG A 34 6.53 -9.42 -8.54
CA ARG A 34 7.05 -8.76 -9.77
C ARG A 34 6.07 -8.80 -10.96
N CYS A 35 4.84 -8.36 -10.75
CA CYS A 35 3.81 -8.43 -11.79
C CYS A 35 4.25 -7.69 -13.08
N PRO A 36 4.10 -8.31 -14.27
CA PRO A 36 4.23 -7.60 -15.54
C PRO A 36 3.36 -6.34 -15.56
N GLY A 37 3.87 -5.25 -16.16
CA GLY A 37 3.17 -3.96 -16.22
C GLY A 37 3.03 -3.17 -14.91
N CYS A 38 3.53 -3.66 -13.76
CA CYS A 38 3.47 -2.91 -12.50
C CYS A 38 4.18 -1.55 -12.60
N MET A 39 3.56 -0.46 -12.12
CA MET A 39 4.21 0.87 -12.11
C MET A 39 5.26 1.01 -11.00
N SER A 40 5.14 0.22 -9.93
CA SER A 40 6.00 0.31 -8.73
C SER A 40 7.24 -0.58 -8.86
N LYS A 41 7.84 -0.70 -10.05
CA LYS A 41 9.02 -1.57 -10.28
C LYS A 41 10.21 -1.21 -9.38
N HIS A 42 10.34 0.07 -9.04
CA HIS A 42 11.36 0.57 -8.12
C HIS A 42 11.30 -0.04 -6.71
N THR A 43 10.17 -0.66 -6.33
CA THR A 43 10.03 -1.35 -5.04
C THR A 43 10.26 -2.86 -5.12
N TRP A 44 10.68 -3.43 -6.27
CA TRP A 44 10.78 -4.89 -6.43
C TRP A 44 11.98 -5.53 -5.72
N ASP A 45 13.12 -4.86 -5.74
CA ASP A 45 14.33 -5.41 -5.14
C ASP A 45 14.30 -5.28 -3.62
N PHE A 46 14.78 -6.32 -2.93
CA PHE A 46 14.93 -6.32 -1.48
C PHE A 46 16.21 -5.55 -1.10
N ASP A 47 16.16 -4.22 -1.29
CA ASP A 47 17.31 -3.34 -1.05
C ASP A 47 17.52 -3.09 0.45
N ILE A 48 18.56 -3.68 1.02
CA ILE A 48 18.90 -3.53 2.44
C ILE A 48 19.24 -2.09 2.84
N ARG A 49 19.62 -1.23 1.89
CA ARG A 49 19.86 0.20 2.15
C ARG A 49 18.58 0.94 2.55
N LYS A 50 17.41 0.35 2.27
CA LYS A 50 16.09 0.82 2.69
C LYS A 50 15.64 0.27 4.05
N ALA A 51 16.50 -0.45 4.77
CA ALA A 51 16.17 -1.03 6.07
C ALA A 51 16.05 0.02 7.18
N MET A 52 14.85 0.13 7.75
CA MET A 52 14.54 1.00 8.88
C MET A 52 14.22 0.16 10.11
N LYS A 53 14.63 0.63 11.31
CA LYS A 53 14.18 0.00 12.57
C LYS A 53 12.66 0.14 12.69
N ILE A 54 11.98 -0.92 13.12
CA ILE A 54 10.51 -0.94 13.16
C ILE A 54 9.97 0.13 14.12
N GLU A 55 10.64 0.39 15.25
CA GLU A 55 10.25 1.42 16.21
C GLU A 55 10.46 2.83 15.65
N GLN A 56 11.49 3.01 14.81
CA GLN A 56 11.72 4.27 14.10
C GLN A 56 10.60 4.52 13.09
N ALA A 57 10.23 3.51 12.29
CA ALA A 57 9.11 3.60 11.36
C ALA A 57 7.80 3.94 12.11
N ALA A 58 7.53 3.23 13.21
CA ALA A 58 6.36 3.50 14.06
C ALA A 58 6.36 4.93 14.62
N ARG A 59 7.51 5.45 15.06
CA ARG A 59 7.65 6.83 15.56
C ARG A 59 7.35 7.85 14.47
N ILE A 60 7.89 7.66 13.27
CA ILE A 60 7.66 8.54 12.12
C ILE A 60 6.17 8.56 11.77
N LEU A 61 5.56 7.37 11.62
CA LEU A 61 4.14 7.24 11.28
C LEU A 61 3.23 7.97 12.28
N LYS A 62 3.49 7.79 13.59
CA LYS A 62 2.73 8.43 14.67
C LYS A 62 2.97 9.94 14.81
N GLY A 63 4.02 10.46 14.15
CA GLY A 63 4.35 11.89 14.17
C GLY A 63 3.51 12.73 13.21
N PHE A 64 2.83 12.11 12.24
CA PHE A 64 1.96 12.83 11.31
C PHE A 64 0.61 13.18 11.95
N PRO A 65 0.02 14.34 11.62
CA PRO A 65 -1.29 14.74 12.14
C PRO A 65 -2.43 14.06 11.39
N CYS A 66 -2.47 12.71 11.41
CA CYS A 66 -3.45 11.89 10.70
C CYS A 66 -3.61 10.52 11.35
N ASP A 67 -4.85 10.09 11.55
CA ASP A 67 -5.20 8.78 12.15
C ASP A 67 -5.56 7.72 11.11
N ARG A 68 -5.19 7.92 9.84
CA ARG A 68 -5.45 6.97 8.75
C ARG A 68 -4.17 6.64 7.99
N LEU A 69 -3.96 5.36 7.71
CA LEU A 69 -2.76 4.82 7.08
C LEU A 69 -3.14 3.97 5.88
N THR A 70 -2.37 4.10 4.80
CA THR A 70 -2.32 3.13 3.72
C THR A 70 -0.94 2.51 3.66
N ILE A 71 -0.88 1.19 3.76
CA ILE A 71 0.32 0.40 3.52
C ILE A 71 0.18 -0.22 2.14
N SER A 72 1.14 0.05 1.27
CA SER A 72 1.23 -0.49 -0.09
C SER A 72 2.70 -0.81 -0.39
N GLY A 73 3.04 -0.94 -1.67
CA GLY A 73 4.39 -0.84 -2.22
C GLY A 73 5.34 -1.92 -1.76
N GLY A 74 6.21 -2.41 -2.65
CA GLY A 74 6.71 -3.76 -2.48
C GLY A 74 5.54 -4.75 -2.39
N GLU A 75 5.76 -5.88 -1.73
CA GLU A 75 4.70 -6.72 -1.20
C GLU A 75 4.79 -6.70 0.32
N PRO A 76 3.87 -6.04 1.05
CA PRO A 76 3.95 -5.93 2.50
C PRO A 76 4.09 -7.28 3.22
N PHE A 77 3.43 -8.33 2.72
CA PHE A 77 3.45 -9.65 3.33
C PHE A 77 4.70 -10.49 2.97
N ASP A 78 5.60 -9.99 2.11
CA ASP A 78 6.95 -10.56 1.97
C ASP A 78 7.84 -10.21 3.17
N GLN A 79 7.40 -9.25 3.99
CA GLN A 79 8.02 -8.87 5.26
C GLN A 79 7.06 -9.11 6.44
N ALA A 80 6.30 -10.20 6.40
CA ALA A 80 5.17 -10.45 7.31
C ALA A 80 5.51 -10.26 8.80
N ASP A 81 6.63 -10.77 9.29
CA ASP A 81 6.98 -10.64 10.71
C ASP A 81 7.22 -9.18 11.12
N ALA A 82 8.00 -8.45 10.31
CA ALA A 82 8.26 -7.03 10.53
C ALA A 82 6.98 -6.17 10.37
N LEU A 83 6.12 -6.52 9.42
CA LEU A 83 4.82 -5.90 9.23
C LEU A 83 3.92 -6.11 10.46
N PHE A 84 3.90 -7.32 11.03
CA PHE A 84 3.10 -7.62 12.23
C PHE A 84 3.55 -6.76 13.41
N GLU A 85 4.85 -6.69 13.65
CA GLU A 85 5.42 -5.90 14.73
C GLU A 85 5.11 -4.41 14.56
N LEU A 86 5.29 -3.88 13.34
CA LEU A 86 4.93 -2.50 13.01
C LEU A 86 3.45 -2.22 13.29
N LEU A 87 2.55 -3.09 12.80
CA LEU A 87 1.11 -2.96 13.00
C LEU A 87 0.76 -2.91 14.49
N ASN A 88 1.36 -3.76 15.33
CA ASN A 88 1.13 -3.74 16.78
C ASN A 88 1.54 -2.41 17.42
N LEU A 89 2.69 -1.84 17.02
CA LEU A 89 3.21 -0.59 17.58
C LEU A 89 2.40 0.66 17.19
N ILE A 90 1.63 0.59 16.11
CA ILE A 90 0.86 1.72 15.58
C ILE A 90 -0.65 1.56 15.70
N ARG A 91 -1.17 0.35 16.01
CA ARG A 91 -2.61 0.06 15.99
C ARG A 91 -3.46 1.01 16.82
N LYS A 92 -2.98 1.41 18.01
CA LYS A 92 -3.71 2.33 18.89
C LYS A 92 -3.79 3.77 18.35
N HIS A 93 -2.90 4.14 17.42
CA HIS A 93 -2.84 5.49 16.86
C HIS A 93 -3.72 5.63 15.61
N PHE A 94 -3.74 4.61 14.76
CA PHE A 94 -4.51 4.64 13.51
C PHE A 94 -5.90 4.01 13.70
N LYS A 95 -6.94 4.74 13.29
CA LYS A 95 -8.34 4.28 13.30
C LYS A 95 -8.73 3.56 12.01
N ASP A 96 -7.93 3.69 10.97
CA ASP A 96 -8.20 3.13 9.64
C ASP A 96 -6.86 2.79 8.98
N ILE A 97 -6.51 1.50 8.96
CA ILE A 97 -5.35 0.94 8.27
C ILE A 97 -5.85 0.17 7.04
N LEU A 98 -5.50 0.70 5.86
CA LEU A 98 -5.72 0.08 4.57
C LEU A 98 -4.44 -0.62 4.12
N VAL A 99 -4.51 -1.88 3.69
CA VAL A 99 -3.36 -2.60 3.15
C VAL A 99 -3.61 -3.07 1.73
N TYR A 100 -2.68 -2.77 0.83
CA TYR A 100 -2.62 -3.33 -0.52
C TYR A 100 -1.66 -4.52 -0.55
N THR A 101 -2.08 -5.63 -1.13
CA THR A 101 -1.24 -6.84 -1.27
C THR A 101 -1.59 -7.59 -2.56
N GLY A 102 -0.58 -8.18 -3.19
CA GLY A 102 -0.72 -9.09 -4.31
C GLY A 102 -1.20 -10.49 -3.91
N TYR A 103 -1.18 -10.82 -2.61
CA TYR A 103 -1.75 -12.07 -2.12
C TYR A 103 -3.28 -12.01 -2.02
N LYS A 104 -3.90 -13.18 -2.19
CA LYS A 104 -5.35 -13.34 -2.11
C LYS A 104 -5.80 -13.48 -0.65
N MET A 105 -6.95 -12.91 -0.31
CA MET A 105 -7.52 -12.91 1.04
C MET A 105 -7.59 -14.33 1.63
N GLU A 106 -7.92 -15.32 0.81
CA GLU A 106 -8.01 -16.73 1.19
C GLU A 106 -6.66 -17.28 1.69
N TYR A 107 -5.55 -16.86 1.07
CA TYR A 107 -4.19 -17.20 1.53
C TYR A 107 -3.83 -16.45 2.82
N LEU A 108 -4.19 -15.17 2.91
CA LEU A 108 -3.91 -14.34 4.10
C LEU A 108 -4.66 -14.85 5.33
N ILE A 109 -5.92 -15.28 5.20
CA ILE A 109 -6.70 -15.87 6.30
C ILE A 109 -5.99 -17.11 6.85
N ARG A 110 -5.42 -17.95 5.96
CA ARG A 110 -4.73 -19.18 6.37
C ARG A 110 -3.38 -18.91 7.04
N LYS A 111 -2.61 -17.95 6.55
CA LYS A 111 -1.20 -17.76 6.97
C LYS A 111 -0.97 -16.58 7.90
N TYR A 112 -1.78 -15.53 7.79
CA TYR A 112 -1.55 -14.22 8.41
C TYR A 112 -2.80 -13.67 9.13
N LYS A 113 -3.61 -14.56 9.72
CA LYS A 113 -4.83 -14.20 10.46
C LYS A 113 -4.57 -13.14 11.55
N LYS A 114 -3.43 -13.19 12.22
CA LYS A 114 -3.05 -12.23 13.26
C LYS A 114 -2.89 -10.82 12.68
N HIS A 115 -2.27 -10.67 11.51
CA HIS A 115 -2.16 -9.39 10.82
C HIS A 115 -3.52 -8.82 10.44
N LEU A 116 -4.41 -9.65 9.93
CA LEU A 116 -5.75 -9.23 9.52
C LEU A 116 -6.56 -8.64 10.69
N SER A 117 -6.30 -9.07 11.93
CA SER A 117 -6.95 -8.47 13.12
C SER A 117 -6.49 -7.04 13.45
N LEU A 118 -5.44 -6.55 12.80
CA LEU A 118 -4.87 -5.21 12.98
C LEU A 118 -5.15 -4.27 11.79
N ILE A 119 -5.79 -4.79 10.73
CA ILE A 119 -6.05 -4.11 9.47
C ILE A 119 -7.55 -3.85 9.36
N ASP A 120 -7.93 -2.64 8.93
CA ASP A 120 -9.34 -2.24 8.86
C ASP A 120 -9.94 -2.47 7.46
N ALA A 121 -9.11 -2.40 6.41
CA ALA A 121 -9.48 -2.75 5.06
C ALA A 121 -8.29 -3.29 4.25
N LEU A 122 -8.57 -4.11 3.25
CA LEU A 122 -7.55 -4.77 2.44
C LEU A 122 -7.93 -4.79 0.97
N VAL A 123 -7.02 -4.39 0.09
CA VAL A 123 -7.13 -4.63 -1.36
C VAL A 123 -6.21 -5.79 -1.72
N ASP A 124 -6.81 -6.83 -2.30
CA ASP A 124 -6.14 -8.11 -2.56
C ASP A 124 -5.84 -8.35 -4.04
N GLY A 125 -4.93 -9.31 -4.27
CA GLY A 125 -4.66 -9.88 -5.57
C GLY A 125 -3.59 -9.15 -6.38
N ARG A 126 -2.87 -9.95 -7.18
CA ARG A 126 -1.85 -9.49 -8.12
C ARG A 126 -2.43 -8.49 -9.10
N PHE A 127 -1.64 -7.47 -9.43
CA PHE A 127 -1.85 -6.69 -10.65
C PHE A 127 -1.76 -7.62 -11.87
N LEU A 128 -2.76 -7.56 -12.75
CA LEU A 128 -2.80 -8.28 -14.02
C LEU A 128 -2.87 -7.28 -15.17
N GLU A 129 -1.84 -7.28 -16.01
CA GLU A 129 -1.78 -6.49 -17.23
C GLU A 129 -2.87 -6.94 -18.22
N GLY A 130 -3.52 -5.98 -18.86
CA GLY A 130 -4.64 -6.21 -19.77
C GLY A 130 -6.01 -6.36 -19.09
N LEU A 131 -6.07 -6.49 -17.76
CA LEU A 131 -7.33 -6.46 -17.00
C LEU A 131 -7.57 -5.08 -16.40
N GLU A 132 -7.77 -4.08 -17.27
CA GLU A 132 -8.00 -2.72 -16.84
C GLU A 132 -9.25 -2.58 -15.96
N SER A 133 -9.19 -1.67 -14.98
CA SER A 133 -10.33 -1.34 -14.15
C SER A 133 -10.63 0.15 -14.18
N GLU A 134 -11.91 0.50 -14.18
CA GLU A 134 -12.36 1.89 -14.03
C GLU A 134 -12.32 2.39 -12.59
N TYR A 135 -12.20 1.52 -11.58
CA TYR A 135 -12.32 1.92 -10.17
C TYR A 135 -11.02 2.45 -9.59
N ALA A 136 -11.08 3.52 -8.80
CA ALA A 136 -9.91 4.24 -8.29
C ALA A 136 -9.06 3.41 -7.31
N TYR A 137 -9.67 2.44 -6.62
CA TYR A 137 -8.99 1.67 -5.58
C TYR A 137 -8.16 0.50 -6.11
N LYS A 138 -8.26 0.11 -7.39
CA LYS A 138 -7.60 -1.09 -7.94
C LYS A 138 -6.93 -0.85 -9.28
N GLY A 139 -5.77 -1.47 -9.48
CA GLY A 139 -4.97 -1.39 -10.72
C GLY A 139 -5.43 -2.38 -11.79
N SER A 140 -6.02 -3.50 -11.38
CA SER A 140 -6.60 -4.49 -12.30
C SER A 140 -7.93 -5.03 -11.77
N ASP A 141 -8.82 -5.43 -12.67
CA ASP A 141 -10.23 -5.68 -12.30
C ASP A 141 -10.42 -6.90 -11.39
N ASN A 142 -9.50 -7.86 -11.43
CA ASN A 142 -9.45 -9.04 -10.55
C ASN A 142 -9.14 -8.73 -9.07
N GLN A 143 -8.71 -7.50 -8.75
CA GLN A 143 -8.41 -7.10 -7.38
C GLN A 143 -9.70 -6.73 -6.64
N ARG A 144 -9.76 -7.09 -5.36
CA ARG A 144 -10.97 -6.97 -4.54
C ARG A 144 -10.68 -6.15 -3.30
N LEU A 145 -11.62 -5.31 -2.88
CA LEU A 145 -11.57 -4.60 -1.62
C LEU A 145 -12.39 -5.35 -0.57
N PHE A 146 -11.80 -5.55 0.60
CA PHE A 146 -12.43 -6.13 1.78
C PHE A 146 -12.43 -5.11 2.90
N VAL A 147 -13.60 -4.85 3.48
CA VAL A 147 -13.73 -4.05 4.70
C VAL A 147 -13.77 -5.01 5.87
N LEU A 148 -12.74 -4.97 6.71
CA LEU A 148 -12.59 -5.84 7.88
C LEU A 148 -13.18 -5.19 9.14
N ASN A 149 -13.11 -3.86 9.22
CA ASN A 149 -13.75 -3.07 10.26
C ASN A 149 -15.10 -2.55 9.78
N LYS A 150 -16.19 -3.11 10.33
CA LYS A 150 -17.56 -2.79 9.93
C LYS A 150 -17.94 -1.32 10.13
N ASP A 151 -17.31 -0.63 11.08
CA ASP A 151 -17.58 0.79 11.36
C ASP A 151 -17.11 1.72 10.22
N LEU A 152 -16.30 1.19 9.29
CA LEU A 152 -15.82 1.93 8.13
C LEU A 152 -16.57 1.57 6.84
N SER A 153 -17.62 0.73 6.91
CA SER A 153 -18.31 0.18 5.74
C SER A 153 -18.82 1.27 4.80
N ASP A 154 -19.53 2.29 5.31
CA ASP A 154 -20.10 3.36 4.48
C ASP A 154 -19.02 4.14 3.73
N ARG A 155 -17.94 4.51 4.44
CA ARG A 155 -16.80 5.23 3.87
C ARG A 155 -16.12 4.43 2.76
N TYR A 156 -15.91 3.12 2.98
CA TYR A 156 -15.29 2.28 1.97
C TYR A 156 -16.25 1.95 0.84
N TYR A 157 -17.55 1.86 1.08
CA TYR A 157 -18.56 1.67 0.05
C TYR A 157 -18.52 2.84 -0.95
N GLU A 158 -18.52 4.09 -0.48
CA GLU A 158 -18.36 5.27 -1.34
C GLU A 158 -17.04 5.21 -2.15
N TRP A 159 -15.94 4.85 -1.50
CA TRP A 159 -14.64 4.73 -2.16
C TRP A 159 -14.60 3.61 -3.22
N MET A 160 -15.28 2.49 -2.97
CA MET A 160 -15.39 1.38 -3.92
C MET A 160 -16.14 1.79 -5.19
N GLN A 161 -17.05 2.75 -5.11
CA GLN A 161 -17.76 3.29 -6.28
C GLN A 161 -16.97 4.38 -7.03
N LYS A 162 -15.92 4.94 -6.42
CA LYS A 162 -15.13 6.00 -7.05
C LYS A 162 -14.46 5.48 -8.32
N LYS A 163 -14.75 6.11 -9.46
CA LYS A 163 -14.03 5.88 -10.72
C LYS A 163 -12.72 6.66 -10.76
N LYS A 164 -11.76 6.16 -11.53
CA LYS A 164 -10.50 6.86 -11.83
C LYS A 164 -10.82 8.15 -12.59
N ASP A 165 -10.35 9.27 -12.05
CA ASP A 165 -10.48 10.62 -12.60
C ASP A 165 -9.17 11.10 -13.26
N LYS A 166 -8.25 10.18 -13.55
CA LYS A 166 -6.89 10.44 -14.08
C LYS A 166 -6.02 11.30 -13.15
N THR A 167 -6.34 11.37 -11.86
CA THR A 167 -5.52 12.06 -10.86
C THR A 167 -4.39 11.18 -10.36
N LEU A 168 -3.16 11.71 -10.42
CA LEU A 168 -2.00 11.20 -9.69
C LEU A 168 -1.44 12.33 -8.82
N GLN A 169 -0.94 11.97 -7.65
CA GLN A 169 -0.26 12.91 -6.76
C GLN A 169 1.23 12.89 -7.04
N VAL A 170 1.80 14.04 -7.41
CA VAL A 170 3.23 14.22 -7.61
C VAL A 170 3.84 14.76 -6.33
N ILE A 171 4.89 14.12 -5.83
CA ILE A 171 5.61 14.58 -4.65
C ILE A 171 7.11 14.63 -4.92
N LYS A 172 7.80 15.56 -4.28
CA LYS A 172 9.26 15.58 -4.19
C LYS A 172 9.68 15.00 -2.84
N ALA A 173 10.57 14.03 -2.84
CA ALA A 173 11.21 13.51 -1.64
C ALA A 173 12.70 13.27 -1.93
N GLU A 174 13.56 13.93 -1.15
CA GLU A 174 15.00 14.04 -1.44
C GLU A 174 15.21 14.61 -2.86
N ASP A 175 16.04 13.95 -3.67
CA ASP A 175 16.33 14.30 -5.05
C ASP A 175 15.47 13.53 -6.06
N LYS A 176 14.33 12.98 -5.62
CA LYS A 176 13.43 12.17 -6.45
C LYS A 176 12.03 12.76 -6.50
N ILE A 177 11.37 12.50 -7.63
CA ILE A 177 9.94 12.73 -7.81
C ILE A 177 9.24 11.37 -7.71
N TYR A 178 8.17 11.29 -6.92
CA TYR A 178 7.30 10.12 -6.85
C TYR A 178 5.93 10.48 -7.40
N LEU A 179 5.40 9.55 -8.21
CA LEU A 179 4.01 9.53 -8.63
C LEU A 179 3.27 8.56 -7.71
N ILE A 180 2.27 9.07 -7.01
CA ILE A 180 1.41 8.30 -6.12
C ILE A 180 0.01 8.23 -6.73
N GLY A 181 -0.57 7.03 -6.79
CA GLY A 181 -1.93 6.80 -7.27
C GLY A 181 -2.01 5.56 -8.16
N ILE A 182 -3.21 5.33 -8.70
CA ILE A 182 -3.50 4.19 -9.58
C ILE A 182 -4.02 4.73 -10.90
N PRO A 183 -3.17 4.89 -11.93
CA PRO A 183 -3.60 5.29 -13.26
C PRO A 183 -4.34 4.16 -13.95
N TYR A 184 -4.97 4.48 -15.08
CA TYR A 184 -5.35 3.46 -16.07
C TYR A 184 -4.08 2.77 -16.59
N GLN A 185 -4.17 1.48 -16.89
CA GLN A 185 -3.05 0.69 -17.41
C GLN A 185 -2.57 1.23 -18.75
N GLU A 186 -3.51 1.63 -19.63
CA GLU A 186 -3.20 2.24 -20.93
C GLU A 186 -2.42 3.57 -20.84
N HIS A 187 -2.55 4.29 -19.72
CA HIS A 187 -1.79 5.52 -19.48
C HIS A 187 -0.43 5.18 -18.86
N ALA A 188 -0.39 4.22 -17.93
CA ALA A 188 0.85 3.79 -17.30
C ALA A 188 1.84 3.15 -18.29
N SER A 189 1.34 2.44 -19.31
CA SER A 189 2.19 1.86 -20.37
C SER A 189 2.89 2.93 -21.22
N LYS A 190 2.37 4.16 -21.23
CA LYS A 190 2.97 5.32 -21.90
C LYS A 190 3.97 6.06 -21.03
N PHE A 191 4.16 5.67 -19.76
CA PHE A 191 5.23 6.22 -18.95
C PHE A 191 6.57 5.76 -19.52
N SER A 192 7.23 6.65 -20.25
CA SER A 192 8.60 6.48 -20.69
C SER A 192 9.52 6.76 -19.51
N TYR A 193 10.20 5.73 -19.04
CA TYR A 193 11.32 5.87 -18.13
C TYR A 193 12.57 6.01 -18.99
N GLU A 194 13.01 7.23 -19.26
CA GLU A 194 14.39 7.45 -19.67
C GLU A 194 15.24 7.34 -18.40
N ILE A 195 16.10 6.32 -18.36
CA ILE A 195 17.06 6.08 -17.27
C ILE A 195 18.38 6.70 -17.67
#